data_AF-A0A7Y2C2L5-F1
#
_entry.id   AF-A0A7Y2C2L5-F1
#
_cell.length_a   1.000
_cell.length_b   1.000
_cell.length_c   1.000
_cell.angle_alpha   90.00
_cell.angle_beta   90.00
_cell.angle_gamma   90.00
#
_symmetry.space_group_name_H-M   'P 1'
#
loop_
_entity.id
_entity.type
_entity.pdbx_description
1 polymer ?
#
loop_
_entity_poly.entity_id
_entity_poly.type
_entity_poly.pdbx_seq_one_letter_code
_entity_poly.pdbx_strand_id
1 'polypeptide(L)'
;MKELMEQIQELMEEMNKENMLESMEEMEMGDKELEMELDRLMELFKTLEVEQEMQEMVEKLEELAEEQEGLAEETEKQEDTNEELEEKQEDINEEFDKLQEKMEELEKKNEELERPKDMGDEPSEEMEDIEQDLDDSQEQLEKQQNKKASKSQKKAAEKMKKMAQSMQNSMQSGEMEQMEEDMQALRQLLENLVGLSFEQEDLMANLDESTVNTPVYVGLVQQQYKLKDDFGLIKDSLQALAKRVFQIESFVVEKVSEVDDNLEKGLELLEERQKPQAADNQQRTMKNVNDLALMLSEVMEQMQQQMSSMMSGSQMCNKPGGAGGKPGSVPMDKISQGQKQLNEQMQQMKDGMKKGKGGPGSKEFAKMAARQAALRKALRDLKKQGQEKGQGGQELQQILDQMDKIETELVNKNLTNEMMKRQEEILTRLLEAEKADRQRKFDNKRKAETAMQQERKIPPSMEEYLKKREAELELYKTVNPSLRPYYKILVEEYINQLKED
;
A
#
# COMPACT_ATOMS: atom_id res chain seq x y z
N MET A 1 15.16 -10.68 32.99
CA MET A 1 16.63 -10.71 32.81
C MET A 1 17.37 -11.44 33.93
N LYS A 2 17.15 -11.16 35.24
CA LYS A 2 17.82 -11.91 36.33
C LYS A 2 17.37 -13.37 36.45
N GLU A 3 16.07 -13.66 36.34
CA GLU A 3 15.57 -15.05 36.35
C GLU A 3 15.96 -15.83 35.09
N LEU A 4 16.13 -15.15 33.96
CA LEU A 4 16.63 -15.76 32.72
C LEU A 4 18.11 -16.13 32.85
N MET A 5 18.91 -15.29 33.52
CA MET A 5 20.31 -15.59 33.82
C MET A 5 20.47 -16.70 34.86
N GLU A 6 19.60 -16.80 35.88
CA GLU A 6 19.61 -17.92 36.84
C GLU A 6 19.23 -19.24 36.18
N GLN A 7 18.26 -19.24 35.26
CA GLN A 7 17.90 -20.43 34.48
C GLN A 7 19.01 -20.87 33.51
N ILE A 8 19.76 -19.93 32.93
CA ILE A 8 20.97 -20.22 32.14
C ILE A 8 22.08 -20.79 33.03
N GLN A 9 22.18 -20.36 34.28
CA GLN A 9 23.20 -20.81 35.22
C GLN A 9 22.94 -22.23 35.73
N GLU A 10 21.67 -22.60 35.99
CA GLU A 10 21.27 -23.99 36.30
C GLU A 10 21.45 -24.93 35.09
N LEU A 11 21.16 -24.46 33.87
CA LEU A 11 21.36 -25.24 32.64
C LEU A 11 22.84 -25.48 32.29
N MET A 12 23.74 -24.57 32.68
CA MET A 12 25.19 -24.71 32.50
C MET A 12 25.83 -25.77 33.41
N GLU A 13 25.24 -26.08 34.58
CA GLU A 13 25.78 -27.10 35.50
C GLU A 13 25.48 -28.55 35.03
N GLU A 14 24.48 -28.75 34.16
CA GLU A 14 24.04 -30.10 33.72
C GLU A 14 24.54 -30.55 32.33
N MET A 15 25.18 -29.69 31.51
CA MET A 15 25.52 -30.04 30.12
C MET A 15 27.01 -30.39 29.90
N ASN A 16 27.24 -31.56 29.29
CA ASN A 16 28.56 -32.05 28.86
C ASN A 16 29.29 -31.03 27.96
N LYS A 17 30.62 -30.93 28.15
CA LYS A 17 31.52 -29.97 27.50
C LYS A 17 31.47 -29.91 25.96
N GLU A 18 31.10 -31.00 25.27
CA GLU A 18 30.97 -31.00 23.80
C GLU A 18 29.66 -30.35 23.33
N ASN A 19 28.53 -30.62 24.00
CA ASN A 19 27.26 -29.95 23.70
C ASN A 19 27.29 -28.47 24.07
N MET A 20 28.12 -28.09 25.05
CA MET A 20 28.29 -26.70 25.44
C MET A 20 29.02 -25.88 24.36
N LEU A 21 29.95 -26.50 23.60
CA LEU A 21 30.63 -25.84 22.48
C LEU A 21 29.69 -25.66 21.28
N GLU A 22 28.89 -26.68 20.95
CA GLU A 22 27.88 -26.61 19.90
C GLU A 22 26.78 -25.58 20.22
N SER A 23 26.32 -25.53 21.49
CA SER A 23 25.38 -24.50 21.95
C SER A 23 25.98 -23.09 22.04
N MET A 24 27.31 -22.96 22.22
CA MET A 24 28.00 -21.66 22.16
C MET A 24 28.15 -21.17 20.72
N GLU A 25 28.47 -22.05 19.76
CA GLU A 25 28.46 -21.71 18.33
C GLU A 25 27.06 -21.32 17.84
N GLU A 26 26.02 -22.07 18.23
CA GLU A 26 24.62 -21.72 17.91
C GLU A 26 24.20 -20.37 18.53
N MET A 27 24.73 -20.03 19.72
CA MET A 27 24.45 -18.76 20.38
C MET A 27 25.16 -17.57 19.71
N GLU A 28 26.44 -17.72 19.33
CA GLU A 28 27.18 -16.69 18.59
C GLU A 28 26.57 -16.43 17.19
N MET A 29 26.07 -17.48 16.54
CA MET A 29 25.33 -17.38 15.28
C MET A 29 24.00 -16.65 15.47
N GLY A 30 23.23 -17.00 16.50
CA GLY A 30 21.96 -16.34 16.83
C GLY A 30 22.11 -14.86 17.18
N ASP A 31 23.21 -14.47 17.84
CA ASP A 31 23.49 -13.07 18.19
C ASP A 31 23.77 -12.21 16.95
N LYS A 32 24.54 -12.72 15.98
CA LYS A 32 24.80 -12.02 14.70
C LYS A 32 23.51 -11.89 13.87
N GLU A 33 22.72 -12.95 13.80
CA GLU A 33 21.42 -12.91 13.10
C GLU A 33 20.47 -11.90 13.72
N LEU A 34 20.42 -11.83 15.06
CA LEU A 34 19.61 -10.87 15.78
C LEU A 34 20.04 -9.42 15.54
N GLU A 35 21.34 -9.14 15.57
CA GLU A 35 21.88 -7.79 15.30
C GLU A 35 21.47 -7.31 13.90
N MET A 36 21.62 -8.18 12.89
CA MET A 36 21.20 -7.89 11.52
C MET A 36 19.69 -7.68 11.38
N GLU A 37 18.87 -8.49 12.07
CA GLU A 37 17.41 -8.30 12.11
C GLU A 37 17.02 -6.96 12.77
N LEU A 38 17.72 -6.54 13.82
CA LEU A 38 17.43 -5.28 14.54
C LEU A 38 17.79 -4.04 13.70
N ASP A 39 18.96 -4.02 13.08
CA ASP A 39 19.39 -2.91 12.22
C ASP A 39 18.42 -2.72 11.05
N ARG A 40 17.98 -3.84 10.46
CA ARG A 40 16.98 -3.82 9.40
C ARG A 40 15.63 -3.30 9.88
N LEU A 41 15.12 -3.80 11.02
CA LEU A 41 13.83 -3.35 11.55
C LEU A 41 13.84 -1.85 11.82
N MET A 42 14.99 -1.31 12.25
CA MET A 42 15.17 0.12 12.42
C MET A 42 15.07 0.85 11.08
N GLU A 43 15.75 0.38 10.04
CA GLU A 43 15.71 1.01 8.70
C GLU A 43 14.31 0.93 8.07
N LEU A 44 13.64 -0.21 8.21
CA LEU A 44 12.26 -0.38 7.77
C LEU A 44 11.32 0.57 8.51
N PHE A 45 11.49 0.72 9.82
CA PHE A 45 10.68 1.63 10.62
C PHE A 45 10.85 3.08 10.16
N LYS A 46 12.10 3.53 9.94
CA LYS A 46 12.37 4.87 9.39
C LYS A 46 11.73 5.06 8.02
N THR A 47 11.87 4.07 7.14
CA THR A 47 11.28 4.13 5.79
C THR A 47 9.75 4.24 5.86
N LEU A 48 9.11 3.45 6.73
CA LEU A 48 7.66 3.50 6.95
C LEU A 48 7.21 4.82 7.58
N GLU A 49 8.01 5.40 8.48
CA GLU A 49 7.75 6.71 9.07
C GLU A 49 7.73 7.80 7.99
N VAL A 50 8.75 7.84 7.13
CA VAL A 50 8.81 8.77 5.99
C VAL A 50 7.67 8.56 5.01
N GLU A 51 7.32 7.31 4.67
CA GLU A 51 6.16 7.00 3.82
C GLU A 51 4.82 7.44 4.43
N GLN A 52 4.64 7.23 5.74
CA GLN A 52 3.44 7.64 6.45
C GLN A 52 3.33 9.17 6.48
N GLU A 53 4.41 9.87 6.80
CA GLU A 53 4.42 11.33 6.84
C GLU A 53 4.18 11.93 5.46
N MET A 54 4.74 11.37 4.39
CA MET A 54 4.37 11.75 3.02
C MET A 54 2.88 11.58 2.74
N GLN A 55 2.25 10.49 3.17
CA GLN A 55 0.81 10.27 2.98
C GLN A 55 -0.01 11.28 3.78
N GLU A 56 0.36 11.53 5.03
CA GLU A 56 -0.31 12.55 5.86
C GLU A 56 -0.19 13.95 5.24
N MET A 57 0.95 14.26 4.62
CA MET A 57 1.16 15.53 3.89
C MET A 57 0.23 15.64 2.67
N VAL A 58 0.12 14.57 1.87
CA VAL A 58 -0.80 14.53 0.73
C VAL A 58 -2.25 14.71 1.18
N GLU A 59 -2.68 13.98 2.22
CA GLU A 59 -4.05 14.07 2.75
C GLU A 59 -4.37 15.48 3.25
N LYS A 60 -3.44 16.12 3.96
CA LYS A 60 -3.61 17.49 4.45
C LYS A 60 -3.61 18.53 3.33
N LEU A 61 -2.77 18.38 2.31
CA LEU A 61 -2.82 19.25 1.13
C LEU A 61 -4.16 19.14 0.41
N GLU A 62 -4.74 17.93 0.31
CA GLU A 62 -6.09 17.75 -0.24
C GLU A 62 -7.16 18.39 0.64
N GLU A 63 -7.08 18.24 1.96
CA GLU A 63 -8.00 18.84 2.93
C GLU A 63 -7.96 20.37 2.88
N LEU A 64 -6.78 20.99 3.01
CA LEU A 64 -6.58 22.43 2.89
C LEU A 64 -7.05 22.96 1.54
N ALA A 65 -6.85 22.20 0.45
CA ALA A 65 -7.35 22.61 -0.85
C ALA A 65 -8.88 22.57 -0.95
N GLU A 66 -9.54 21.58 -0.34
CA GLU A 66 -11.02 21.53 -0.27
C GLU A 66 -11.57 22.67 0.59
N GLU A 67 -10.93 22.97 1.73
CA GLU A 67 -11.30 24.08 2.61
C GLU A 67 -11.11 25.43 1.92
N GLN A 68 -9.97 25.64 1.27
CA GLN A 68 -9.66 26.88 0.54
C GLN A 68 -10.60 27.08 -0.66
N GLU A 69 -11.01 26.01 -1.35
CA GLU A 69 -12.02 26.08 -2.41
C GLU A 69 -13.41 26.42 -1.86
N GLY A 70 -13.79 25.84 -0.70
CA GLY A 70 -15.01 26.16 0.01
C GLY A 70 -15.07 27.63 0.44
N LEU A 71 -14.00 28.12 1.06
CA LEU A 71 -13.85 29.52 1.45
C LEU A 71 -13.90 30.45 0.24
N ALA A 72 -13.35 30.04 -0.90
CA ALA A 72 -13.43 30.81 -2.14
C ALA A 72 -14.86 30.96 -2.67
N GLU A 73 -15.70 29.94 -2.51
CA GLU A 73 -17.12 30.01 -2.85
C GLU A 73 -17.90 30.92 -1.89
N GLU A 74 -17.67 30.80 -0.59
CA GLU A 74 -18.29 31.65 0.45
C GLU A 74 -17.93 33.13 0.22
N THR A 75 -16.66 33.39 -0.06
CA THR A 75 -16.12 34.73 -0.37
C THR A 75 -16.73 35.31 -1.64
N GLU A 76 -16.95 34.48 -2.69
CA GLU A 76 -17.57 34.92 -3.94
C GLU A 76 -19.06 35.24 -3.79
N LYS A 77 -19.77 34.41 -3.00
CA LYS A 77 -21.21 34.58 -2.73
C LYS A 77 -21.51 35.63 -1.66
N GLN A 78 -20.50 36.06 -0.89
CA GLN A 78 -20.63 36.96 0.26
C GLN A 78 -21.63 36.42 1.29
N GLU A 79 -21.56 35.12 1.58
CA GLU A 79 -22.46 34.46 2.54
C GLU A 79 -22.13 34.85 3.99
N ASP A 80 -20.85 35.05 4.30
CA ASP A 80 -20.33 35.43 5.63
C ASP A 80 -19.84 36.88 5.68
N THR A 81 -19.60 37.37 6.90
CA THR A 81 -18.99 38.70 7.10
C THR A 81 -17.50 38.69 6.75
N ASN A 82 -16.95 39.85 6.42
CA ASN A 82 -15.55 39.94 6.03
C ASN A 82 -14.59 39.57 7.18
N GLU A 83 -14.96 39.86 8.43
CA GLU A 83 -14.19 39.44 9.62
C GLU A 83 -14.17 37.92 9.77
N GLU A 84 -15.30 37.22 9.53
CA GLU A 84 -15.35 35.75 9.57
C GLU A 84 -14.56 35.11 8.42
N LEU A 85 -14.54 35.72 7.23
CA LEU A 85 -13.75 35.24 6.10
C LEU A 85 -12.24 35.42 6.34
N GLU A 86 -11.83 36.52 6.97
CA GLU A 86 -10.43 36.78 7.36
C GLU A 86 -9.96 35.78 8.42
N GLU A 87 -10.78 35.47 9.43
CA GLU A 87 -10.45 34.47 10.47
C GLU A 87 -10.28 33.07 9.87
N LYS A 88 -11.22 32.64 9.01
CA LYS A 88 -11.10 31.36 8.30
C LYS A 88 -9.86 31.27 7.40
N GLN A 89 -9.50 32.37 6.73
CA GLN A 89 -8.30 32.40 5.89
C GLN A 89 -7.02 32.37 6.73
N GLU A 90 -7.00 33.06 7.87
CA GLU A 90 -5.88 33.02 8.82
C GLU A 90 -5.66 31.61 9.36
N ASP A 91 -6.73 30.89 9.72
CA ASP A 91 -6.66 29.48 10.14
C ASP A 91 -6.02 28.59 9.05
N ILE A 92 -6.44 28.74 7.78
CA ILE A 92 -5.87 27.98 6.66
C ILE A 92 -4.39 28.31 6.44
N ASN A 93 -4.02 29.59 6.55
CA ASN A 93 -2.62 30.00 6.44
C ASN A 93 -1.78 29.38 7.56
N GLU A 94 -2.24 29.41 8.82
CA GLU A 94 -1.54 28.78 9.93
C GLU A 94 -1.40 27.26 9.79
N GLU A 95 -2.40 26.58 9.22
CA GLU A 95 -2.30 25.15 8.95
C GLU A 95 -1.32 24.83 7.81
N PHE A 96 -1.26 25.69 6.79
CA PHE A 96 -0.29 25.57 5.70
C PHE A 96 1.15 25.82 6.17
N ASP A 97 1.38 26.81 7.04
CA ASP A 97 2.71 27.07 7.62
C ASP A 97 3.21 25.85 8.41
N LYS A 98 2.33 25.24 9.23
CA LYS A 98 2.62 23.99 9.95
C LYS A 98 2.90 22.83 8.99
N LEU A 99 2.32 22.85 7.80
CA LEU A 99 2.54 21.86 6.77
C LEU A 99 3.93 22.05 6.12
N GLN A 100 4.34 23.29 5.84
CA GLN A 100 5.70 23.60 5.36
C GLN A 100 6.78 23.15 6.36
N GLU A 101 6.60 23.44 7.66
CA GLU A 101 7.54 22.98 8.70
C GLU A 101 7.67 21.45 8.72
N LYS A 102 6.55 20.74 8.57
CA LYS A 102 6.53 19.27 8.47
C LYS A 102 7.22 18.74 7.23
N MET A 103 7.14 19.45 6.11
CA MET A 103 7.87 19.09 4.89
C MET A 103 9.38 19.15 5.12
N GLU A 104 9.88 20.20 5.78
CA GLU A 104 11.31 20.31 6.11
C GLU A 104 11.78 19.20 7.08
N GLU A 105 10.93 18.82 8.04
CA GLU A 105 11.22 17.69 8.93
C GLU A 105 11.25 16.36 8.16
N LEU A 106 10.31 16.17 7.25
CA LEU A 106 10.22 15.00 6.38
C LEU A 106 11.45 14.87 5.47
N GLU A 107 11.91 15.97 4.88
CA GLU A 107 13.14 16.00 4.08
C GLU A 107 14.36 15.57 4.89
N LYS A 108 14.52 16.10 6.12
CA LYS A 108 15.61 15.69 7.03
C LYS A 108 15.54 14.20 7.37
N LYS A 109 14.36 13.67 7.68
CA LYS A 109 14.18 12.24 7.95
C LYS A 109 14.47 11.37 6.73
N ASN A 110 14.11 11.84 5.54
CA ASN A 110 14.40 11.16 4.28
C ASN A 110 15.93 11.13 4.00
N GLU A 111 16.66 12.20 4.32
CA GLU A 111 18.13 12.24 4.24
C GLU A 111 18.82 11.28 5.24
N GLU A 112 18.18 10.97 6.37
CA GLU A 112 18.70 10.03 7.38
C GLU A 112 18.53 8.54 7.02
N LEU A 113 17.79 8.25 5.94
CA LEU A 113 17.65 6.89 5.42
C LEU A 113 18.98 6.40 4.82
N GLU A 114 19.26 5.10 4.92
CA GLU A 114 20.40 4.49 4.20
C GLU A 114 20.29 4.72 2.68
N ARG A 115 19.05 4.85 2.19
CA ARG A 115 18.71 5.22 0.81
C ARG A 115 17.58 6.24 0.83
N PRO A 116 17.89 7.54 0.70
CA PRO A 116 16.88 8.57 0.56
C PRO A 116 15.95 8.28 -0.61
N LYS A 117 14.66 8.47 -0.40
CA LYS A 117 13.68 8.40 -1.48
C LYS A 117 13.77 9.66 -2.33
N ASP A 118 13.53 9.50 -3.63
CA ASP A 118 13.35 10.65 -4.50
C ASP A 118 12.01 11.33 -4.17
N MET A 119 12.10 12.56 -3.68
CA MET A 119 10.95 13.40 -3.32
C MET A 119 10.59 14.37 -4.46
N GLY A 120 11.33 14.36 -5.57
CA GLY A 120 11.27 15.34 -6.64
C GLY A 120 12.03 16.64 -6.32
N ASP A 121 12.38 17.39 -7.37
CA ASP A 121 13.17 18.64 -7.26
C ASP A 121 12.33 19.90 -6.98
N GLU A 122 10.99 19.83 -7.12
CA GLU A 122 10.07 20.98 -7.10
C GLU A 122 9.19 21.21 -5.83
N PRO A 123 9.19 20.38 -4.75
CA PRO A 123 8.24 20.58 -3.63
C PRO A 123 8.34 21.95 -2.95
N SER A 124 9.55 22.47 -2.80
CA SER A 124 9.83 23.74 -2.11
C SER A 124 9.38 24.95 -2.92
N GLU A 125 9.67 24.97 -4.23
CA GLU A 125 9.19 26.03 -5.12
C GLU A 125 7.66 26.03 -5.23
N GLU A 126 7.00 24.86 -5.30
CA GLU A 126 5.54 24.79 -5.33
C GLU A 126 4.89 25.26 -4.01
N MET A 127 5.53 25.03 -2.86
CA MET A 127 5.04 25.52 -1.55
C MET A 127 5.13 27.03 -1.41
N GLU A 128 6.25 27.65 -1.81
CA GLU A 128 6.39 29.13 -1.80
C GLU A 128 5.32 29.78 -2.69
N ASP A 129 5.03 29.17 -3.84
CA ASP A 129 4.01 29.61 -4.77
C ASP A 129 2.58 29.54 -4.19
N ILE A 130 2.32 28.58 -3.31
CA ILE A 130 1.03 28.44 -2.61
C ILE A 130 0.93 29.48 -1.49
N GLU A 131 1.98 29.62 -0.68
CA GLU A 131 2.08 30.61 0.40
C GLU A 131 1.82 32.02 -0.13
N GLN A 132 2.41 32.37 -1.28
CA GLN A 132 2.17 33.66 -1.92
C GLN A 132 0.69 33.88 -2.31
N ASP A 133 0.01 32.88 -2.87
CA ASP A 133 -1.41 32.99 -3.24
C ASP A 133 -2.33 33.03 -1.99
N LEU A 134 -1.92 32.39 -0.88
CA LEU A 134 -2.59 32.46 0.42
C LEU A 134 -2.47 33.86 1.04
N ASP A 135 -1.27 34.42 1.10
CA ASP A 135 -1.02 35.77 1.60
C ASP A 135 -1.74 36.84 0.76
N ASP A 136 -1.68 36.70 -0.56
CA ASP A 136 -2.42 37.57 -1.48
C ASP A 136 -3.93 37.52 -1.23
N SER A 137 -4.45 36.36 -0.83
CA SER A 137 -5.88 36.22 -0.50
C SER A 137 -6.24 36.93 0.80
N GLN A 138 -5.40 36.80 1.85
CA GLN A 138 -5.58 37.48 3.13
C GLN A 138 -5.55 39.00 2.96
N GLU A 139 -4.54 39.52 2.26
CA GLU A 139 -4.40 40.97 2.03
C GLU A 139 -5.57 41.55 1.22
N GLN A 140 -6.16 40.73 0.33
CA GLN A 140 -7.32 41.13 -0.46
C GLN A 140 -8.63 41.07 0.33
N LEU A 141 -8.76 40.14 1.28
CA LEU A 141 -9.86 40.13 2.24
C LEU A 141 -9.82 41.38 3.12
N GLU A 142 -8.67 41.74 3.71
CA GLU A 142 -8.50 42.96 4.52
C GLU A 142 -8.89 44.24 3.75
N LYS A 143 -8.60 44.26 2.45
CA LYS A 143 -8.95 45.38 1.54
C LYS A 143 -10.40 45.33 1.06
N GLN A 144 -11.20 44.38 1.54
CA GLN A 144 -12.59 44.12 1.14
C GLN A 144 -12.75 43.86 -0.38
N GLN A 145 -11.75 43.22 -0.99
CA GLN A 145 -11.70 42.88 -2.41
C GLN A 145 -12.09 41.43 -2.66
N ASN A 146 -13.26 41.00 -2.17
CA ASN A 146 -13.73 39.60 -2.15
C ASN A 146 -13.61 38.88 -3.51
N LYS A 147 -13.89 39.57 -4.62
CA LYS A 147 -13.76 38.98 -5.97
C LYS A 147 -12.33 38.66 -6.38
N LYS A 148 -11.34 39.40 -5.86
CA LYS A 148 -9.94 39.07 -6.07
C LYS A 148 -9.51 38.02 -5.08
N ALA A 149 -9.90 38.16 -3.79
CA ALA A 149 -9.56 37.18 -2.75
C ALA A 149 -9.99 35.77 -3.18
N SER A 150 -11.25 35.61 -3.58
CA SER A 150 -11.78 34.35 -4.13
C SER A 150 -10.98 33.79 -5.31
N LYS A 151 -10.36 34.63 -6.14
CA LYS A 151 -9.48 34.16 -7.22
C LYS A 151 -8.13 33.67 -6.71
N SER A 152 -7.52 34.38 -5.76
CA SER A 152 -6.28 33.93 -5.11
C SER A 152 -6.53 32.64 -4.33
N GLN A 153 -7.64 32.54 -3.60
CA GLN A 153 -8.05 31.32 -2.90
C GLN A 153 -8.20 30.13 -3.84
N LYS A 154 -8.91 30.28 -4.98
CA LYS A 154 -9.03 29.22 -5.98
C LYS A 154 -7.69 28.79 -6.56
N LYS A 155 -6.77 29.72 -6.80
CA LYS A 155 -5.43 29.38 -7.29
C LYS A 155 -4.62 28.59 -6.27
N ALA A 156 -4.63 29.02 -5.00
CA ALA A 156 -3.97 28.30 -3.92
C ALA A 156 -4.53 26.87 -3.81
N ALA A 157 -5.87 26.71 -3.83
CA ALA A 157 -6.52 25.40 -3.82
C ALA A 157 -6.13 24.52 -5.02
N GLU A 158 -6.08 25.08 -6.24
CA GLU A 158 -5.65 24.36 -7.44
C GLU A 158 -4.18 23.90 -7.36
N LYS A 159 -3.29 24.77 -6.85
CA LYS A 159 -1.87 24.46 -6.64
C LYS A 159 -1.67 23.40 -5.56
N MET A 160 -2.36 23.50 -4.42
CA MET A 160 -2.33 22.48 -3.35
C MET A 160 -2.75 21.10 -3.88
N LYS A 161 -3.84 21.02 -4.67
CA LYS A 161 -4.27 19.76 -5.32
C LYS A 161 -3.24 19.23 -6.30
N LYS A 162 -2.61 20.11 -7.09
CA LYS A 162 -1.55 19.73 -8.03
C LYS A 162 -0.34 19.17 -7.29
N MET A 163 0.06 19.81 -6.19
CA MET A 163 1.16 19.35 -5.35
C MET A 163 0.85 17.98 -4.72
N ALA A 164 -0.32 17.82 -4.11
CA ALA A 164 -0.79 16.54 -3.56
C ALA A 164 -0.75 15.41 -4.61
N GLN A 165 -1.25 15.70 -5.81
CA GLN A 165 -1.24 14.76 -6.93
C GLN A 165 0.19 14.47 -7.43
N SER A 166 1.06 15.48 -7.48
CA SER A 166 2.47 15.33 -7.86
C SER A 166 3.19 14.42 -6.88
N MET A 167 3.08 14.69 -5.57
CA MET A 167 3.64 13.86 -4.50
C MET A 167 3.14 12.42 -4.61
N GLN A 168 1.84 12.20 -4.80
CA GLN A 168 1.28 10.86 -4.96
C GLN A 168 1.85 10.11 -6.19
N ASN A 169 2.01 10.82 -7.32
CA ASN A 169 2.60 10.24 -8.52
C ASN A 169 4.10 9.92 -8.33
N SER A 170 4.84 10.79 -7.65
CA SER A 170 6.25 10.57 -7.32
C SER A 170 6.41 9.36 -6.41
N MET A 171 5.59 9.23 -5.36
CA MET A 171 5.57 8.04 -4.50
C MET A 171 5.33 6.76 -5.30
N GLN A 172 4.31 6.75 -6.17
CA GLN A 172 4.00 5.58 -6.98
C GLN A 172 5.12 5.25 -7.98
N SER A 173 5.74 6.28 -8.56
CA SER A 173 6.84 6.11 -9.52
C SER A 173 8.09 5.59 -8.83
N GLY A 174 8.44 6.13 -7.66
CA GLY A 174 9.56 5.66 -6.84
C GLY A 174 9.37 4.22 -6.37
N GLU A 175 8.15 3.81 -5.96
CA GLU A 175 7.86 2.40 -5.65
C GLU A 175 8.07 1.48 -6.86
N MET A 176 7.68 1.92 -8.07
CA MET A 176 7.88 1.13 -9.29
C MET A 176 9.34 1.01 -9.68
N GLU A 177 10.10 2.12 -9.60
CA GLU A 177 11.53 2.13 -9.89
C GLU A 177 12.30 1.26 -8.89
N GLN A 178 12.00 1.40 -7.59
CA GLN A 178 12.58 0.55 -6.54
C GLN A 178 12.31 -0.93 -6.81
N MET A 179 11.09 -1.28 -7.24
CA MET A 179 10.72 -2.65 -7.59
C MET A 179 11.46 -3.17 -8.83
N GLU A 180 11.69 -2.32 -9.84
CA GLU A 180 12.46 -2.67 -11.04
C GLU A 180 13.94 -2.89 -10.70
N GLU A 181 14.54 -2.01 -9.91
CA GLU A 181 15.90 -2.17 -9.41
C GLU A 181 16.06 -3.45 -8.59
N ASP A 182 15.14 -3.72 -7.67
CA ASP A 182 15.16 -4.92 -6.84
C ASP A 182 15.03 -6.19 -7.69
N MET A 183 14.23 -6.15 -8.76
CA MET A 183 14.12 -7.24 -9.72
C MET A 183 15.42 -7.45 -10.50
N GLN A 184 16.12 -6.39 -10.87
CA GLN A 184 17.41 -6.48 -11.54
C GLN A 184 18.48 -7.05 -10.60
N ALA A 185 18.53 -6.58 -9.35
CA ALA A 185 19.42 -7.10 -8.32
C ALA A 185 19.15 -8.59 -8.05
N LEU A 186 17.88 -8.99 -7.94
CA LEU A 186 17.46 -10.39 -7.81
C LEU A 186 17.99 -11.26 -8.94
N ARG A 187 17.86 -10.81 -10.20
CA ARG A 187 18.38 -11.57 -11.37
C ARG A 187 19.89 -11.74 -11.32
N GLN A 188 20.62 -10.67 -10.97
CA GLN A 188 22.07 -10.73 -10.88
C GLN A 188 22.52 -11.65 -9.74
N LEU A 189 21.86 -11.59 -8.59
CA LEU A 189 22.11 -12.46 -7.45
C LEU A 189 21.82 -13.93 -7.79
N LEU A 190 20.72 -14.19 -8.49
CA LEU A 190 20.38 -15.52 -9.01
C LEU A 190 21.47 -16.06 -9.94
N GLU A 191 21.94 -15.25 -10.89
CA GLU A 191 23.01 -15.64 -11.81
C GLU A 191 24.31 -15.97 -11.05
N ASN A 192 24.70 -15.13 -10.09
CA ASN A 192 25.88 -15.35 -9.26
C ASN A 192 25.77 -16.60 -8.39
N LEU A 193 24.60 -16.86 -7.78
CA LEU A 193 24.36 -18.06 -6.96
C LEU A 193 24.40 -19.33 -7.81
N VAL A 194 23.80 -19.31 -9.00
CA VAL A 194 23.84 -20.43 -9.95
C VAL A 194 25.27 -20.68 -10.44
N GLY A 195 26.02 -19.62 -10.74
CA GLY A 195 27.44 -19.69 -11.08
C GLY A 195 28.25 -20.35 -9.97
N LEU A 196 28.10 -19.87 -8.74
CA LEU A 196 28.77 -20.44 -7.57
C LEU A 196 28.40 -21.91 -7.34
N SER A 197 27.14 -22.28 -7.54
CA SER A 197 26.66 -23.67 -7.46
C SER A 197 27.41 -24.57 -8.47
N PHE A 198 27.53 -24.14 -9.73
CA PHE A 198 28.27 -24.91 -10.73
C PHE A 198 29.78 -24.99 -10.43
N GLU A 199 30.40 -23.89 -9.99
CA GLU A 199 31.82 -23.90 -9.64
C GLU A 199 32.10 -24.81 -8.43
N GLN A 200 31.19 -24.84 -7.45
CA GLN A 200 31.26 -25.73 -6.29
C GLN A 200 31.05 -27.21 -6.69
N GLU A 201 30.14 -27.50 -7.61
CA GLU A 201 29.92 -28.85 -8.17
C GLU A 201 31.17 -29.35 -8.93
N ASP A 202 31.72 -28.53 -9.81
CA ASP A 202 32.94 -28.84 -10.56
C ASP A 202 34.13 -29.07 -9.60
N LEU A 203 34.25 -28.24 -8.56
CA LEU A 203 35.28 -28.40 -7.55
C LEU A 203 35.12 -29.71 -6.77
N MET A 204 33.89 -30.08 -6.38
CA MET A 204 33.60 -31.35 -5.72
C MET A 204 34.01 -32.54 -6.59
N ALA A 205 33.67 -32.53 -7.88
CA ALA A 205 34.04 -33.59 -8.82
C ALA A 205 35.56 -33.72 -8.96
N ASN A 206 36.26 -32.60 -9.14
CA ASN A 206 37.72 -32.59 -9.24
C ASN A 206 38.40 -33.03 -7.93
N LEU A 207 37.86 -32.63 -6.78
CA LEU A 207 38.35 -33.06 -5.48
C LEU A 207 38.17 -34.57 -5.32
N ASP A 208 37.04 -35.14 -5.76
CA ASP A 208 36.76 -36.58 -5.70
C ASP A 208 37.77 -37.43 -6.48
N GLU A 209 38.19 -36.98 -7.65
CA GLU A 209 39.23 -37.66 -8.44
C GLU A 209 40.66 -37.41 -7.91
N SER A 210 40.86 -36.34 -7.15
CA SER A 210 42.19 -35.93 -6.68
C SER A 210 42.70 -36.76 -5.48
N THR A 211 44.02 -36.91 -5.42
CA THR A 211 44.73 -37.49 -4.26
C THR A 211 45.25 -36.37 -3.36
N VAL A 212 44.97 -36.46 -2.05
CA VAL A 212 45.28 -35.41 -1.06
C VAL A 212 46.74 -34.95 -1.09
N ASN A 213 47.72 -35.84 -1.32
CA ASN A 213 49.15 -35.55 -1.27
C ASN A 213 49.76 -34.98 -2.56
N THR A 214 48.94 -34.37 -3.42
CA THR A 214 49.39 -33.87 -4.73
C THR A 214 49.35 -32.34 -4.80
N PRO A 215 50.17 -31.70 -5.65
CA PRO A 215 50.07 -30.26 -5.91
C PRO A 215 48.71 -29.84 -6.48
N VAL A 216 48.05 -30.73 -7.22
CA VAL A 216 46.70 -30.50 -7.77
C VAL A 216 45.70 -30.27 -6.65
N TYR A 217 45.75 -31.07 -5.58
CA TYR A 217 44.89 -30.89 -4.41
C TYR A 217 45.03 -29.48 -3.80
N VAL A 218 46.26 -28.98 -3.67
CA VAL A 218 46.49 -27.62 -3.15
C VAL A 218 45.81 -26.55 -4.02
N GLY A 219 45.87 -26.70 -5.35
CA GLY A 219 45.16 -25.81 -6.27
C GLY A 219 43.64 -25.86 -6.11
N LEU A 220 43.08 -27.04 -5.84
CA LEU A 220 41.64 -27.20 -5.59
C LEU A 220 41.23 -26.58 -4.25
N VAL A 221 42.05 -26.69 -3.20
CA VAL A 221 41.79 -25.98 -1.92
C VAL A 221 41.82 -24.46 -2.10
N GLN A 222 42.74 -23.94 -2.93
CA GLN A 222 42.76 -22.51 -3.29
C GLN A 222 41.49 -22.10 -4.06
N GLN A 223 40.94 -22.97 -4.90
CA GLN A 223 39.65 -22.73 -5.55
C GLN A 223 38.50 -22.72 -4.54
N GLN A 224 38.48 -23.62 -3.54
CA GLN A 224 37.49 -23.55 -2.46
C GLN A 224 37.56 -22.22 -1.70
N TYR A 225 38.77 -21.74 -1.41
CA TYR A 225 38.98 -20.44 -0.77
C TYR A 225 38.41 -19.30 -1.63
N LYS A 226 38.67 -19.32 -2.94
CA LYS A 226 38.10 -18.34 -3.88
C LYS A 226 36.56 -18.37 -3.87
N LEU A 227 35.95 -19.55 -3.84
CA LEU A 227 34.48 -19.67 -3.74
C LEU A 227 33.92 -19.09 -2.44
N LYS A 228 34.63 -19.25 -1.32
CA LYS A 228 34.27 -18.60 -0.05
C LYS A 228 34.31 -17.07 -0.19
N ASP A 229 35.38 -16.53 -0.76
CA ASP A 229 35.53 -15.09 -0.97
C ASP A 229 34.47 -14.53 -1.94
N ASP A 230 34.21 -15.25 -3.05
CA ASP A 230 33.19 -14.88 -4.03
C ASP A 230 31.78 -14.91 -3.39
N PHE A 231 31.49 -15.89 -2.53
CA PHE A 231 30.26 -15.92 -1.75
C PHE A 231 30.13 -14.74 -0.80
N GLY A 232 31.22 -14.24 -0.22
CA GLY A 232 31.21 -13.02 0.61
C GLY A 232 30.57 -11.82 -0.09
N LEU A 233 30.88 -11.59 -1.37
CA LEU A 233 30.28 -10.52 -2.17
C LEU A 233 28.78 -10.76 -2.42
N ILE A 234 28.40 -12.02 -2.64
CA ILE A 234 27.00 -12.43 -2.84
C ILE A 234 26.23 -12.24 -1.53
N LYS A 235 26.81 -12.61 -0.39
CA LYS A 235 26.27 -12.45 0.97
C LYS A 235 25.97 -10.99 1.26
N ASP A 236 26.91 -10.08 1.05
CA ASP A 236 26.71 -8.64 1.28
C ASP A 236 25.56 -8.09 0.42
N SER A 237 25.50 -8.53 -0.85
CA SER A 237 24.46 -8.14 -1.78
C SER A 237 23.07 -8.72 -1.41
N LEU A 238 23.02 -9.97 -0.95
CA LEU A 238 21.80 -10.62 -0.46
C LEU A 238 21.29 -9.97 0.83
N GLN A 239 22.18 -9.58 1.73
CA GLN A 239 21.82 -8.86 2.96
C GLN A 239 21.26 -7.47 2.66
N ALA A 240 21.90 -6.73 1.75
CA ALA A 240 21.39 -5.43 1.30
C ALA A 240 20.00 -5.55 0.64
N LEU A 241 19.80 -6.59 -0.19
CA LEU A 241 18.49 -6.85 -0.79
C LEU A 241 17.46 -7.29 0.26
N ALA A 242 17.85 -8.11 1.23
CA ALA A 242 16.97 -8.52 2.31
C ALA A 242 16.52 -7.33 3.16
N LYS A 243 17.32 -6.27 3.32
CA LYS A 243 16.85 -5.03 3.97
C LYS A 243 15.69 -4.36 3.22
N ARG A 244 15.69 -4.42 1.88
CA ARG A 244 14.67 -3.81 1.01
C ARG A 244 13.42 -4.69 0.86
N VAL A 245 13.61 -5.97 0.60
CA VAL A 245 12.51 -6.90 0.29
C VAL A 245 12.10 -7.65 1.56
N PHE A 246 11.07 -7.13 2.25
CA PHE A 246 10.64 -7.69 3.53
C PHE A 246 10.33 -9.20 3.49
N GLN A 247 9.79 -9.68 2.36
CA GLN A 247 9.27 -11.03 2.21
C GLN A 247 10.36 -12.12 2.24
N ILE A 248 11.63 -11.75 1.96
CA ILE A 248 12.73 -12.73 1.84
C ILE A 248 13.60 -12.85 3.10
N GLU A 249 13.33 -12.04 4.11
CA GLU A 249 14.13 -11.83 5.32
C GLU A 249 14.74 -13.08 5.95
N SER A 250 13.91 -13.82 6.70
CA SER A 250 14.39 -14.81 7.66
C SER A 250 15.04 -15.98 6.95
N PHE A 251 14.57 -16.27 5.74
CA PHE A 251 15.10 -17.36 4.94
C PHE A 251 16.42 -16.98 4.27
N VAL A 252 16.56 -15.75 3.75
CA VAL A 252 17.83 -15.31 3.14
C VAL A 252 18.91 -15.24 4.21
N VAL A 253 18.63 -14.65 5.38
CA VAL A 253 19.59 -14.56 6.48
C VAL A 253 20.02 -15.96 6.94
N GLU A 254 19.06 -16.83 7.27
CA GLU A 254 19.34 -18.21 7.69
C GLU A 254 20.16 -18.97 6.65
N LYS A 255 19.75 -18.96 5.38
CA LYS A 255 20.44 -19.72 4.34
C LYS A 255 21.81 -19.15 3.99
N VAL A 256 21.97 -17.83 4.03
CA VAL A 256 23.27 -17.18 3.82
C VAL A 256 24.24 -17.54 4.94
N SER A 257 23.78 -17.50 6.20
CA SER A 257 24.56 -17.96 7.36
C SER A 257 24.97 -19.42 7.19
N GLU A 258 24.03 -20.31 6.85
CA GLU A 258 24.34 -21.73 6.66
C GLU A 258 25.33 -21.96 5.50
N VAL A 259 25.23 -21.22 4.39
CA VAL A 259 26.19 -21.35 3.27
C VAL A 259 27.58 -20.91 3.71
N ASP A 260 27.69 -19.76 4.38
CA ASP A 260 28.96 -19.20 4.86
C ASP A 260 29.67 -20.19 5.81
N ASP A 261 28.93 -20.73 6.78
CA ASP A 261 29.42 -21.72 7.73
C ASP A 261 29.91 -23.01 7.06
N ASN A 262 29.14 -23.55 6.11
CA ASN A 262 29.54 -24.78 5.42
C ASN A 262 30.74 -24.54 4.49
N LEU A 263 30.86 -23.36 3.87
CA LEU A 263 32.03 -22.99 3.09
C LEU A 263 33.27 -22.88 3.97
N GLU A 264 33.15 -22.27 5.15
CA GLU A 264 34.24 -22.14 6.12
C GLU A 264 34.68 -23.49 6.70
N LYS A 265 33.74 -24.27 7.25
CA LYS A 265 34.01 -25.61 7.79
C LYS A 265 34.55 -26.56 6.70
N GLY A 266 33.99 -26.48 5.49
CA GLY A 266 34.45 -27.25 4.34
C GLY A 266 35.90 -26.92 3.96
N LEU A 267 36.27 -25.64 3.95
CA LEU A 267 37.63 -25.18 3.69
C LEU A 267 38.62 -25.68 4.75
N GLU A 268 38.30 -25.53 6.04
CA GLU A 268 39.14 -26.01 7.15
C GLU A 268 39.42 -27.52 7.03
N LEU A 269 38.37 -28.31 6.77
CA LEU A 269 38.49 -29.75 6.56
C LEU A 269 39.36 -30.09 5.34
N LEU A 270 39.29 -29.30 4.27
CA LEU A 270 40.16 -29.48 3.10
C LEU A 270 41.62 -29.14 3.41
N GLU A 271 41.89 -28.09 4.19
CA GLU A 271 43.23 -27.75 4.66
C GLU A 271 43.84 -28.87 5.51
N GLU A 272 43.02 -29.49 6.36
CA GLU A 272 43.37 -30.67 7.16
C GLU A 272 43.40 -31.99 6.37
N ARG A 273 43.07 -31.94 5.08
CA ARG A 273 43.01 -33.11 4.17
C ARG A 273 41.94 -34.14 4.55
N GLN A 274 40.92 -33.73 5.29
CA GLN A 274 39.74 -34.50 5.65
C GLN A 274 38.68 -34.46 4.53
N LYS A 275 39.06 -34.95 3.35
CA LYS A 275 38.25 -34.88 2.12
C LYS A 275 36.80 -35.43 2.27
N PRO A 276 36.54 -36.59 2.92
CA PRO A 276 35.17 -37.10 3.05
C PRO A 276 34.25 -36.18 3.86
N GLN A 277 34.77 -35.57 4.93
CA GLN A 277 34.02 -34.65 5.78
C GLN A 277 33.81 -33.29 5.09
N ALA A 278 34.82 -32.83 4.33
CA ALA A 278 34.68 -31.64 3.50
C ALA A 278 33.56 -31.82 2.45
N ALA A 279 33.48 -33.00 1.82
CA ALA A 279 32.46 -33.29 0.83
C ALA A 279 31.02 -33.18 1.38
N ASP A 280 30.79 -33.50 2.66
CA ASP A 280 29.48 -33.30 3.31
C ASP A 280 29.12 -31.81 3.39
N ASN A 281 30.05 -30.96 3.83
CA ASN A 281 29.86 -29.51 3.89
C ASN A 281 29.67 -28.89 2.50
N GLN A 282 30.40 -29.38 1.50
CA GLN A 282 30.22 -28.94 0.11
C GLN A 282 28.82 -29.32 -0.43
N GLN A 283 28.30 -30.51 -0.09
CA GLN A 283 26.93 -30.88 -0.44
C GLN A 283 25.87 -30.02 0.26
N ARG A 284 26.09 -29.65 1.53
CA ARG A 284 25.20 -28.74 2.28
C ARG A 284 25.22 -27.33 1.69
N THR A 285 26.40 -26.85 1.31
CA THR A 285 26.59 -25.59 0.57
C THR A 285 25.74 -25.61 -0.70
N MET A 286 25.88 -26.64 -1.54
CA MET A 286 25.08 -26.81 -2.77
C MET A 286 23.57 -26.80 -2.51
N LYS A 287 23.13 -27.54 -1.49
CA LYS A 287 21.71 -27.57 -1.10
C LYS A 287 21.21 -26.17 -0.75
N ASN A 288 21.93 -25.43 0.10
CA ASN A 288 21.48 -24.13 0.60
C ASN A 288 21.57 -23.03 -0.47
N VAL A 289 22.57 -23.07 -1.36
CA VAL A 289 22.64 -22.19 -2.54
C VAL A 289 21.47 -22.44 -3.49
N ASN A 290 21.09 -23.71 -3.71
CA ASN A 290 19.92 -24.05 -4.53
C ASN A 290 18.61 -23.63 -3.87
N ASP A 291 18.49 -23.79 -2.55
CA ASP A 291 17.34 -23.32 -1.77
C ASP A 291 17.20 -21.77 -1.86
N LEU A 292 18.32 -21.03 -1.76
CA LEU A 292 18.36 -19.58 -2.00
C LEU A 292 17.91 -19.24 -3.42
N ALA A 293 18.48 -19.90 -4.43
CA ALA A 293 18.14 -19.63 -5.82
C ALA A 293 16.65 -19.90 -6.12
N LEU A 294 16.09 -20.98 -5.58
CA LEU A 294 14.66 -21.26 -5.70
C LEU A 294 13.82 -20.14 -5.09
N MET A 295 14.14 -19.73 -3.86
CA MET A 295 13.36 -18.72 -3.16
C MET A 295 13.43 -17.34 -3.84
N LEU A 296 14.62 -16.91 -4.26
CA LEU A 296 14.79 -15.65 -4.99
C LEU A 296 14.04 -15.69 -6.33
N SER A 297 13.95 -16.85 -6.98
CA SER A 297 13.16 -17.01 -8.21
C SER A 297 11.65 -16.90 -7.98
N GLU A 298 11.13 -17.46 -6.88
CA GLU A 298 9.71 -17.35 -6.50
C GLU A 298 9.34 -15.90 -6.17
N VAL A 299 10.22 -15.19 -5.46
CA VAL A 299 10.02 -13.78 -5.10
C VAL A 299 10.07 -12.90 -6.34
N MET A 300 11.03 -13.14 -7.24
CA MET A 300 11.10 -12.44 -8.51
C MET A 300 9.83 -12.66 -9.34
N GLU A 301 9.31 -13.89 -9.39
CA GLU A 301 8.05 -14.19 -10.08
C GLU A 301 6.87 -13.44 -9.44
N GLN A 302 6.81 -13.39 -8.10
CA GLN A 302 5.78 -12.66 -7.38
C GLN A 302 5.85 -11.15 -7.67
N MET A 303 7.06 -10.55 -7.67
CA MET A 303 7.27 -9.15 -8.04
C MET A 303 6.85 -8.88 -9.48
N GLN A 304 7.18 -9.78 -10.41
CA GLN A 304 6.78 -9.66 -11.81
C GLN A 304 5.25 -9.73 -11.98
N GLN A 305 4.56 -10.60 -11.23
CA GLN A 305 3.10 -10.69 -11.23
C GLN A 305 2.45 -9.42 -10.66
N GLN A 306 3.02 -8.85 -9.58
CA GLN A 306 2.55 -7.58 -9.02
C GLN A 306 2.71 -6.43 -10.03
N MET A 307 3.88 -6.30 -10.64
CA MET A 307 4.17 -5.28 -11.65
C MET A 307 3.24 -5.42 -12.87
N SER A 308 3.01 -6.65 -13.37
CA SER A 308 2.08 -6.92 -14.48
C SER A 308 0.64 -6.55 -14.14
N SER A 309 0.24 -6.67 -12.88
CA SER A 309 -1.11 -6.33 -12.41
C SER A 309 -1.31 -4.82 -12.33
N MET A 310 -0.26 -4.06 -11.98
CA MET A 310 -0.28 -2.59 -11.95
C MET A 310 -0.25 -2.00 -13.37
N MET A 311 0.56 -2.57 -14.27
CA MET A 311 0.69 -2.08 -15.65
C MET A 311 -0.56 -2.33 -16.52
N SER A 312 -1.34 -3.37 -16.23
CA SER A 312 -2.58 -3.67 -16.96
C SER A 312 -3.72 -2.66 -16.70
N GLY A 313 -3.56 -1.76 -15.73
CA GLY A 313 -4.51 -0.66 -15.44
C GLY A 313 -4.17 0.68 -16.11
N SER A 314 -2.96 0.85 -16.65
CA SER A 314 -2.43 2.16 -17.11
C SER A 314 -2.41 2.34 -18.64
N GLN A 315 -2.86 1.33 -19.41
CA GLN A 315 -3.02 1.48 -20.86
C GLN A 315 -4.41 2.08 -21.20
N MET A 316 -4.39 3.39 -21.48
CA MET A 316 -5.44 4.20 -22.13
C MET A 316 -6.74 4.47 -21.36
N CYS A 317 -6.76 5.61 -20.66
CA CYS A 317 -7.92 6.52 -20.68
C CYS A 317 -7.45 7.98 -20.70
N ASN A 318 -7.02 8.46 -21.87
CA ASN A 318 -6.89 9.89 -22.16
C ASN A 318 -8.29 10.51 -22.35
N LYS A 319 -9.02 10.69 -21.25
CA LYS A 319 -10.19 11.55 -21.21
C LYS A 319 -10.07 12.46 -19.98
N PRO A 320 -9.90 13.78 -20.16
CA PRO A 320 -9.80 14.70 -19.04
C PRO A 320 -11.15 14.73 -18.33
N GLY A 321 -11.15 14.40 -17.04
CA GLY A 321 -12.34 14.40 -16.19
C GLY A 321 -12.77 12.99 -15.76
N GLY A 322 -12.47 12.67 -14.50
CA GLY A 322 -13.17 11.65 -13.74
C GLY A 322 -12.33 10.43 -13.37
N ALA A 323 -11.44 10.56 -12.38
CA ALA A 323 -10.88 9.42 -11.66
C ALA A 323 -10.65 9.76 -10.18
N GLY A 324 -11.71 10.17 -9.47
CA GLY A 324 -11.68 10.23 -8.01
C GLY A 324 -11.67 8.81 -7.43
N GLY A 325 -10.51 8.29 -7.08
CA GLY A 325 -10.35 7.10 -6.25
C GLY A 325 -9.68 7.52 -4.95
N LYS A 326 -10.46 7.94 -3.95
CA LYS A 326 -9.96 8.29 -2.61
C LYS A 326 -9.05 7.18 -2.05
N PRO A 327 -7.79 7.46 -1.68
CA PRO A 327 -6.95 6.54 -0.93
C PRO A 327 -6.63 7.15 0.45
N GLY A 328 -7.46 6.84 1.45
CA GLY A 328 -7.25 7.24 2.86
C GLY A 328 -7.58 6.12 3.84
N SER A 329 -7.49 4.87 3.39
CA SER A 329 -7.57 3.70 4.25
C SER A 329 -6.88 2.55 3.56
N VAL A 330 -6.23 1.66 4.33
CA VAL A 330 -5.82 0.34 3.82
C VAL A 330 -7.05 -0.21 3.07
N PRO A 331 -6.98 -0.37 1.73
CA PRO A 331 -8.13 -0.81 0.97
C PRO A 331 -8.67 -2.09 1.61
N MET A 332 -9.99 -2.22 1.74
CA MET A 332 -10.59 -3.49 2.17
C MET A 332 -10.02 -4.66 1.36
N ASP A 333 -9.71 -4.41 0.09
CA ASP A 333 -8.99 -5.30 -0.84
C ASP A 333 -7.65 -5.80 -0.27
N LYS A 334 -6.83 -4.95 0.38
CA LYS A 334 -5.55 -5.34 1.02
C LYS A 334 -5.78 -6.15 2.30
N ILE A 335 -6.83 -5.85 3.08
CA ILE A 335 -7.19 -6.63 4.28
C ILE A 335 -7.70 -8.02 3.87
N SER A 336 -8.58 -8.10 2.86
CA SER A 336 -9.06 -9.35 2.25
C SER A 336 -7.92 -10.20 1.71
N GLN A 337 -6.95 -9.59 1.02
CA GLN A 337 -5.77 -10.28 0.50
C GLN A 337 -4.84 -10.78 1.60
N GLY A 338 -4.55 -9.95 2.63
CA GLY A 338 -3.75 -10.37 3.78
C GLY A 338 -4.41 -11.49 4.56
N GLN A 339 -5.74 -11.45 4.70
CA GLN A 339 -6.52 -12.53 5.27
C GLN A 339 -6.42 -13.82 4.43
N LYS A 340 -6.52 -13.72 3.10
CA LYS A 340 -6.40 -14.87 2.19
C LYS A 340 -5.02 -15.54 2.28
N GLN A 341 -3.95 -14.75 2.29
CA GLN A 341 -2.59 -15.26 2.42
C GLN A 341 -2.37 -15.97 3.76
N LEU A 342 -2.96 -15.45 4.83
CA LEU A 342 -2.92 -16.08 6.14
C LEU A 342 -3.70 -17.41 6.16
N ASN A 343 -4.85 -17.51 5.47
CA ASN A 343 -5.58 -18.77 5.30
C ASN A 343 -4.72 -19.81 4.57
N GLU A 344 -4.02 -19.41 3.51
CA GLU A 344 -3.16 -20.30 2.71
C GLU A 344 -1.97 -20.81 3.54
N GLN A 345 -1.29 -19.95 4.30
CA GLN A 345 -0.22 -20.35 5.23
C GLN A 345 -0.73 -21.32 6.30
N MET A 346 -1.91 -21.06 6.85
CA MET A 346 -2.52 -21.93 7.87
C MET A 346 -2.93 -23.29 7.29
N GLN A 347 -3.39 -23.33 6.04
CA GLN A 347 -3.71 -24.55 5.30
C GLN A 347 -2.44 -25.39 5.05
N GLN A 348 -1.35 -24.76 4.60
CA GLN A 348 -0.06 -25.41 4.36
C GLN A 348 0.52 -26.00 5.65
N MET A 349 0.45 -25.25 6.75
CA MET A 349 0.88 -25.69 8.07
C MET A 349 0.10 -26.93 8.54
N LYS A 350 -1.23 -26.92 8.36
CA LYS A 350 -2.10 -28.05 8.69
C LYS A 350 -1.79 -29.30 7.87
N ASP A 351 -1.51 -29.13 6.58
CA ASP A 351 -1.15 -30.22 5.68
C ASP A 351 0.26 -30.75 5.99
N GLY A 352 1.18 -29.90 6.45
CA GLY A 352 2.48 -30.28 7.01
C GLY A 352 2.34 -31.16 8.26
N MET A 353 1.47 -30.77 9.20
CA MET A 353 1.17 -31.56 10.41
C MET A 353 0.53 -32.92 10.10
N LYS A 354 -0.35 -32.98 9.09
CA LYS A 354 -0.97 -34.25 8.65
C LYS A 354 0.01 -35.20 7.95
N LYS A 355 1.06 -34.65 7.32
CA LYS A 355 2.10 -35.43 6.61
C LYS A 355 3.24 -35.89 7.53
N GLY A 356 3.18 -35.61 8.83
CA GLY A 356 4.14 -36.14 9.81
C GLY A 356 5.53 -35.49 9.78
N LYS A 357 5.71 -34.37 9.04
CA LYS A 357 6.82 -33.45 9.29
C LYS A 357 6.52 -32.73 10.62
N GLY A 358 7.50 -32.60 11.51
CA GLY A 358 7.35 -32.13 12.89
C GLY A 358 6.40 -30.94 13.06
N GLY A 359 5.71 -30.91 14.20
CA GLY A 359 4.73 -29.86 14.50
C GLY A 359 5.37 -28.47 14.42
N PRO A 360 4.66 -27.48 13.89
CA PRO A 360 5.18 -26.13 13.73
C PRO A 360 5.62 -25.50 15.06
N GLY A 361 6.69 -24.71 15.01
CA GLY A 361 7.32 -24.11 16.18
C GLY A 361 6.48 -23.01 16.83
N SER A 362 6.76 -22.70 18.10
CA SER A 362 6.12 -21.57 18.81
C SER A 362 6.32 -20.22 18.10
N LYS A 363 7.45 -20.07 17.40
CA LYS A 363 7.80 -18.86 16.63
C LYS A 363 6.84 -18.64 15.45
N GLU A 364 6.44 -19.71 14.76
CA GLU A 364 5.50 -19.62 13.62
C GLU A 364 4.07 -19.27 14.07
N PHE A 365 3.61 -19.87 15.18
CA PHE A 365 2.31 -19.52 15.77
C PHE A 365 2.28 -18.07 16.26
N ALA A 366 3.36 -17.58 16.88
CA ALA A 366 3.48 -16.19 17.31
C ALA A 366 3.47 -15.22 16.12
N LYS A 367 4.17 -15.55 15.02
CA LYS A 367 4.18 -14.76 13.78
C LYS A 367 2.79 -14.67 13.15
N MET A 368 2.04 -15.77 13.12
CA MET A 368 0.66 -15.75 12.62
C MET A 368 -0.31 -15.01 13.55
N ALA A 369 -0.18 -15.16 14.87
CA ALA A 369 -0.99 -14.40 15.82
C ALA A 369 -0.75 -12.89 15.68
N ALA A 370 0.51 -12.47 15.51
CA ALA A 370 0.87 -11.07 15.26
C ALA A 370 0.28 -10.55 13.94
N ARG A 371 0.34 -11.34 12.86
CA ARG A 371 -0.30 -11.00 11.57
C ARG A 371 -1.82 -10.88 11.68
N GLN A 372 -2.47 -11.83 12.34
CA GLN A 372 -3.91 -11.80 12.59
C GLN A 372 -4.30 -10.56 13.41
N ALA A 373 -3.52 -10.21 14.44
CA ALA A 373 -3.73 -9.02 15.25
C ALA A 373 -3.54 -7.71 14.47
N ALA A 374 -2.56 -7.65 13.57
CA ALA A 374 -2.36 -6.50 12.68
C ALA A 374 -3.55 -6.31 11.73
N LEU A 375 -4.04 -7.40 11.12
CA LEU A 375 -5.24 -7.37 10.26
C LEU A 375 -6.49 -6.94 11.05
N ARG A 376 -6.64 -7.44 12.29
CA ARG A 376 -7.75 -7.06 13.17
C ARG A 376 -7.68 -5.59 13.56
N LYS A 377 -6.48 -5.06 13.81
CA LYS A 377 -6.25 -3.63 14.11
C LYS A 377 -6.63 -2.77 12.90
N ALA A 378 -6.14 -3.09 11.72
CA ALA A 378 -6.48 -2.38 10.47
C ALA A 378 -8.00 -2.39 10.20
N LEU A 379 -8.67 -3.53 10.39
CA LEU A 379 -10.13 -3.63 10.22
C LEU A 379 -10.90 -2.83 11.29
N ARG A 380 -10.36 -2.73 12.51
CA ARG A 380 -10.95 -1.94 13.60
C ARG A 380 -10.83 -0.44 13.32
N ASP A 381 -9.70 0.00 12.79
CA ASP A 381 -9.48 1.41 12.43
C ASP A 381 -10.37 1.81 11.24
N LEU A 382 -10.50 0.92 10.25
CA LEU A 382 -11.46 1.08 9.14
C LEU A 382 -12.91 1.13 9.61
N LYS A 383 -13.28 0.32 10.62
CA LYS A 383 -14.61 0.36 11.25
C LYS A 383 -14.87 1.67 11.99
N LYS A 384 -13.87 2.24 12.68
CA LYS A 384 -14.00 3.53 13.39
C LYS A 384 -14.25 4.67 12.41
N GLN A 385 -13.48 4.75 11.33
CA GLN A 385 -13.68 5.73 10.25
C GLN A 385 -15.05 5.59 9.58
N GLY A 386 -15.59 4.36 9.48
CA GLY A 386 -16.94 4.11 8.96
C GLY A 386 -18.08 4.47 9.93
N GLN A 387 -17.83 4.44 11.26
CA GLN A 387 -18.81 4.82 12.27
C GLN A 387 -19.05 6.33 12.32
N GLU A 388 -18.03 7.14 12.07
CA GLU A 388 -18.13 8.61 11.96
C GLU A 388 -19.03 9.04 10.79
N LYS A 389 -19.13 8.19 9.75
CA LYS A 389 -20.01 8.37 8.57
C LYS A 389 -21.40 7.73 8.73
N GLY A 390 -21.77 7.29 9.95
CA GLY A 390 -23.09 6.70 10.24
C GLY A 390 -23.30 5.28 9.71
N GLN A 391 -22.24 4.57 9.32
CA GLN A 391 -22.30 3.25 8.67
C GLN A 391 -21.52 2.17 9.45
N GLY A 392 -21.72 2.12 10.77
CA GLY A 392 -21.15 1.07 11.63
C GLY A 392 -21.92 -0.25 11.55
N GLY A 393 -21.62 -1.09 10.55
CA GLY A 393 -22.27 -2.39 10.39
C GLY A 393 -22.00 -3.37 11.54
N GLN A 394 -23.05 -4.05 12.03
CA GLN A 394 -22.94 -5.18 12.98
C GLN A 394 -22.07 -6.32 12.42
N GLU A 395 -21.99 -6.44 11.09
CA GLU A 395 -21.23 -7.48 10.38
C GLU A 395 -19.71 -7.34 10.56
N LEU A 396 -19.16 -6.11 10.50
CA LEU A 396 -17.74 -5.85 10.76
C LEU A 396 -17.35 -6.15 12.22
N GLN A 397 -18.27 -5.90 13.16
CA GLN A 397 -18.04 -6.27 14.57
C GLN A 397 -17.95 -7.79 14.74
N GLN A 398 -18.82 -8.55 14.06
CA GLN A 398 -18.76 -10.02 14.11
C GLN A 398 -17.46 -10.56 13.53
N ILE A 399 -16.93 -9.94 12.46
CA ILE A 399 -15.63 -10.32 11.89
C ILE A 399 -14.52 -10.06 12.92
N LEU A 400 -14.47 -8.87 13.54
CA LEU A 400 -13.48 -8.54 14.56
C LEU A 400 -13.50 -9.51 15.76
N ASP A 401 -14.69 -9.92 16.20
CA ASP A 401 -14.86 -10.88 17.29
C ASP A 401 -14.43 -12.31 16.89
N GLN A 402 -14.61 -12.69 15.62
CA GLN A 402 -14.11 -13.97 15.10
C GLN A 402 -12.58 -13.96 14.95
N MET A 403 -11.99 -12.84 14.54
CA MET A 403 -10.53 -12.69 14.45
C MET A 403 -9.86 -12.80 15.82
N ASP A 404 -10.44 -12.21 16.87
CA ASP A 404 -9.94 -12.28 18.25
C ASP A 404 -9.91 -13.72 18.81
N LYS A 405 -10.92 -14.53 18.47
CA LYS A 405 -10.96 -15.95 18.83
C LYS A 405 -9.85 -16.74 18.14
N ILE A 406 -9.55 -16.40 16.89
CA ILE A 406 -8.47 -17.06 16.12
C ILE A 406 -7.10 -16.67 16.67
N GLU A 407 -6.89 -15.41 17.06
CA GLU A 407 -5.69 -14.97 17.77
C GLU A 407 -5.49 -15.76 19.07
N THR A 408 -6.54 -15.92 19.87
CA THR A 408 -6.49 -16.69 21.12
C THR A 408 -6.14 -18.16 20.87
N GLU A 409 -6.73 -18.78 19.85
CA GLU A 409 -6.44 -20.17 19.50
C GLU A 409 -5.03 -20.33 18.90
N LEU A 410 -4.53 -19.35 18.14
CA LEU A 410 -3.15 -19.33 17.61
C LEU A 410 -2.09 -19.19 18.70
N VAL A 411 -2.31 -18.28 19.67
CA VAL A 411 -1.41 -18.11 20.83
C VAL A 411 -1.34 -19.40 21.67
N ASN A 412 -2.46 -20.12 21.78
CA ASN A 412 -2.53 -21.41 22.46
C ASN A 412 -2.08 -22.60 21.59
N LYS A 413 -1.53 -22.34 20.39
CA LYS A 413 -1.03 -23.35 19.42
C LYS A 413 -2.08 -24.37 18.99
N ASN A 414 -3.35 -23.99 18.97
CA ASN A 414 -4.48 -24.87 18.70
C ASN A 414 -4.99 -24.72 17.26
N LEU A 415 -4.43 -25.49 16.33
CA LEU A 415 -4.86 -25.49 14.92
C LEU A 415 -6.05 -26.44 14.66
N THR A 416 -7.27 -26.01 15.00
CA THR A 416 -8.46 -26.88 14.87
C THR A 416 -9.13 -26.79 13.50
N ASN A 417 -9.93 -27.80 13.13
CA ASN A 417 -10.77 -27.73 11.92
C ASN A 417 -11.84 -26.62 12.04
N GLU A 418 -12.25 -26.27 13.25
CA GLU A 418 -13.22 -25.22 13.51
C GLU A 418 -12.62 -23.82 13.30
N MET A 419 -11.37 -23.61 13.74
CA MET A 419 -10.59 -22.40 13.46
C MET A 419 -10.51 -22.14 11.96
N MET A 420 -10.13 -23.16 11.17
CA MET A 420 -9.99 -23.03 9.71
C MET A 420 -11.30 -22.63 9.02
N LYS A 421 -12.43 -23.23 9.44
CA LYS A 421 -13.75 -22.84 8.92
C LYS A 421 -14.10 -21.40 9.27
N ARG A 422 -13.82 -20.98 10.51
CA ARG A 422 -14.04 -19.60 10.96
C ARG A 422 -13.18 -18.62 10.15
N GLN A 423 -11.96 -19.02 9.79
CA GLN A 423 -11.06 -18.23 8.98
C GLN A 423 -11.53 -18.11 7.50
N GLU A 424 -12.11 -19.17 6.92
CA GLU A 424 -12.77 -19.12 5.60
C GLU A 424 -14.05 -18.25 5.62
N GLU A 425 -14.83 -18.32 6.70
CA GLU A 425 -16.01 -17.46 6.90
C GLU A 425 -15.64 -15.98 7.01
N ILE A 426 -14.56 -15.64 7.74
CA ILE A 426 -14.04 -14.28 7.82
C ILE A 426 -13.69 -13.75 6.42
N LEU A 427 -12.92 -14.53 5.64
CA LEU A 427 -12.54 -14.15 4.29
C LEU A 427 -13.75 -13.92 3.39
N THR A 428 -14.74 -14.81 3.45
CA THR A 428 -15.98 -14.68 2.66
C THR A 428 -16.71 -13.38 2.99
N ARG A 429 -16.86 -13.06 4.29
CA ARG A 429 -17.53 -11.83 4.74
C ARG A 429 -16.73 -10.57 4.40
N LEU A 430 -15.40 -10.62 4.45
CA LEU A 430 -14.55 -9.50 4.03
C LEU A 430 -14.72 -9.21 2.53
N LEU A 431 -14.75 -10.24 1.69
CA LEU A 431 -14.99 -10.09 0.25
C LEU A 431 -16.40 -9.57 -0.08
N GLU A 432 -17.40 -9.96 0.70
CA GLU A 432 -18.76 -9.42 0.59
C GLU A 432 -18.81 -7.94 0.99
N ALA A 433 -18.14 -7.57 2.09
CA ALA A 433 -18.03 -6.19 2.54
C ALA A 433 -17.28 -5.31 1.52
N GLU A 434 -16.21 -5.82 0.93
CA GLU A 434 -15.45 -5.18 -0.14
C GLU A 434 -16.31 -4.92 -1.39
N LYS A 435 -17.12 -5.91 -1.78
CA LYS A 435 -18.06 -5.77 -2.89
C LYS A 435 -19.15 -4.73 -2.60
N ALA A 436 -19.66 -4.70 -1.37
CA ALA A 436 -20.65 -3.73 -0.94
C ALA A 436 -20.09 -2.30 -0.91
N ASP A 437 -18.85 -2.12 -0.44
CA ASP A 437 -18.16 -0.82 -0.45
C ASP A 437 -17.95 -0.30 -1.88
N ARG A 438 -17.49 -1.17 -2.78
CA ARG A 438 -17.37 -0.83 -4.21
C ARG A 438 -18.70 -0.40 -4.81
N GLN A 439 -19.79 -1.12 -4.55
CA GLN A 439 -21.12 -0.75 -5.05
C GLN A 439 -21.57 0.63 -4.54
N ARG A 440 -21.33 0.98 -3.28
CA ARG A 440 -21.65 2.30 -2.71
C ARG A 440 -20.86 3.43 -3.36
N LYS A 441 -19.57 3.21 -3.64
CA LYS A 441 -18.72 4.19 -4.35
C LYS A 441 -19.25 4.47 -5.76
N PHE A 442 -19.77 3.47 -6.46
CA PHE A 442 -20.41 3.66 -7.76
C PHE A 442 -21.76 4.39 -7.68
N ASP A 443 -22.57 4.13 -6.65
CA ASP A 443 -23.86 4.82 -6.45
C ASP A 443 -23.70 6.31 -6.13
N ASN A 444 -22.72 6.67 -5.29
CA ASN A 444 -22.43 8.09 -5.00
C ASN A 444 -21.91 8.85 -6.22
N LYS A 445 -21.15 8.19 -7.10
CA LYS A 445 -20.72 8.75 -8.40
C LYS A 445 -21.83 8.79 -9.46
N ARG A 446 -22.93 8.04 -9.26
CA ARG A 446 -24.11 7.98 -10.16
C ARG A 446 -25.28 8.84 -9.73
N LYS A 447 -25.16 9.67 -8.70
CA LYS A 447 -26.09 10.79 -8.51
C LYS A 447 -25.74 11.88 -9.52
N ALA A 448 -26.13 11.67 -10.78
CA ALA A 448 -26.19 12.76 -11.73
C ALA A 448 -27.27 13.74 -11.25
N GLU A 449 -26.92 15.01 -11.05
CA GLU A 449 -27.95 16.04 -11.02
C GLU A 449 -28.61 16.05 -12.41
N THR A 450 -29.79 15.45 -12.51
CA THR A 450 -30.64 15.66 -13.67
C THR A 450 -30.89 17.15 -13.76
N ALA A 451 -30.50 17.77 -14.88
CA ALA A 451 -30.79 19.16 -15.17
C ALA A 451 -32.27 19.42 -14.87
N MET A 452 -32.54 20.29 -13.89
CA MET A 452 -33.90 20.78 -13.71
C MET A 452 -34.29 21.43 -15.02
N GLN A 453 -35.36 20.93 -15.62
CA GLN A 453 -35.89 21.43 -16.87
C GLN A 453 -36.34 22.88 -16.60
N GLN A 454 -35.46 23.84 -16.87
CA GLN A 454 -35.76 25.25 -16.69
C GLN A 454 -36.83 25.58 -17.74
N GLU A 455 -38.07 25.73 -17.30
CA GLU A 455 -39.16 26.13 -18.19
C GLU A 455 -38.75 27.43 -18.88
N ARG A 456 -38.63 27.38 -20.21
CA ARG A 456 -38.43 28.58 -21.02
C ARG A 456 -39.64 29.47 -20.84
N LYS A 457 -39.56 30.43 -19.92
CA LYS A 457 -40.57 31.47 -19.78
C LYS A 457 -40.66 32.23 -21.10
N ILE A 458 -41.88 32.35 -21.62
CA ILE A 458 -42.15 33.09 -22.85
C ILE A 458 -41.67 34.53 -22.62
N PRO A 459 -40.89 35.14 -23.53
CA PRO A 459 -40.49 36.53 -23.40
C PRO A 459 -41.72 37.44 -23.23
N PRO A 460 -41.68 38.46 -22.36
CA PRO A 460 -42.84 39.33 -22.09
C PRO A 460 -43.49 39.92 -23.35
N SER A 461 -42.71 40.13 -24.41
CA SER A 461 -43.18 40.62 -25.71
C SER A 461 -44.05 39.61 -26.49
N MET A 462 -43.87 38.31 -26.29
CA MET A 462 -44.68 37.25 -26.91
C MET A 462 -45.92 36.90 -26.08
N GLU A 463 -45.88 37.10 -24.77
CA GLU A 463 -47.04 36.83 -23.90
C GLU A 463 -48.21 37.78 -24.20
N GLU A 464 -47.93 39.06 -24.45
CA GLU A 464 -48.97 40.02 -24.88
C GLU A 464 -49.59 39.66 -26.23
N TYR A 465 -48.78 39.17 -27.17
CA TYR A 465 -49.26 38.76 -28.50
C TYR A 465 -50.15 37.52 -28.42
N LEU A 466 -49.76 36.54 -27.60
CA LEU A 466 -50.55 35.32 -27.37
C LEU A 466 -51.88 35.63 -26.67
N LYS A 467 -51.88 36.48 -25.63
CA LYS A 467 -53.11 36.92 -24.96
C LYS A 467 -54.07 37.65 -25.90
N LYS A 468 -53.56 38.51 -26.80
CA LYS A 468 -54.41 39.19 -27.80
C LYS A 468 -55.03 38.20 -28.79
N ARG A 469 -54.24 37.26 -29.30
CA ARG A 469 -54.71 36.21 -30.22
C ARG A 469 -55.74 35.29 -29.56
N GLU A 470 -55.53 34.97 -28.29
CA GLU A 470 -56.45 34.13 -27.51
C GLU A 470 -57.77 34.85 -27.22
N ALA A 471 -57.73 36.14 -26.88
CA ALA A 471 -58.92 36.98 -26.73
C ALA A 471 -59.72 37.13 -28.04
N GLU A 472 -59.03 37.24 -29.19
CA GLU A 472 -59.69 37.21 -30.50
C GLU A 472 -60.38 35.86 -30.77
N LEU A 473 -59.74 34.74 -30.42
CA LEU A 473 -60.33 33.40 -30.54
C LEU A 473 -61.51 33.17 -29.58
N GLU A 474 -61.47 33.72 -28.36
CA GLU A 474 -62.61 33.66 -27.43
C GLU A 474 -63.83 34.42 -27.93
N LEU A 475 -63.62 35.52 -28.67
CA LEU A 475 -64.71 36.26 -29.33
C LEU A 475 -65.45 35.38 -30.35
N TYR A 476 -64.75 34.47 -31.02
CA TYR A 476 -65.35 33.49 -31.95
C TYR A 476 -65.98 32.29 -31.24
N LYS A 477 -65.49 31.90 -30.05
CA LYS A 477 -66.09 30.83 -29.22
C LYS A 477 -67.37 31.26 -28.51
N THR A 478 -67.54 32.55 -28.23
CA THR A 478 -68.75 33.09 -27.60
C THR A 478 -69.84 33.32 -28.65
N VAL A 479 -70.45 32.24 -29.11
CA VAL A 479 -71.60 32.32 -30.02
C VAL A 479 -72.71 33.12 -29.33
N ASN A 480 -73.07 34.28 -29.90
CA ASN A 480 -74.03 35.22 -29.33
C ASN A 480 -75.30 34.48 -28.82
N PRO A 481 -75.71 34.68 -27.55
CA PRO A 481 -76.83 33.96 -26.93
C PRO A 481 -78.17 34.06 -27.70
N SER A 482 -78.32 35.02 -28.61
CA SER A 482 -79.54 35.25 -29.39
C SER A 482 -79.71 34.36 -30.64
N LEU A 483 -78.73 33.51 -30.99
CA LEU A 483 -78.82 32.65 -32.18
C LEU A 483 -79.68 31.40 -31.95
N ARG A 484 -80.62 31.13 -32.87
CA ARG A 484 -81.46 29.92 -32.83
C ARG A 484 -80.58 28.65 -32.99
N PRO A 485 -80.95 27.51 -32.37
CA PRO A 485 -80.10 26.31 -32.30
C PRO A 485 -79.51 25.83 -33.64
N TYR A 486 -80.30 25.92 -34.72
CA TYR A 486 -79.88 25.54 -36.07
C TYR A 486 -78.66 26.33 -36.58
N TYR A 487 -78.61 27.64 -36.31
CA TYR A 487 -77.52 28.50 -36.76
C TYR A 487 -76.28 28.39 -35.88
N LYS A 488 -76.40 27.90 -34.63
CA LYS A 488 -75.25 27.62 -33.78
C LYS A 488 -74.42 26.46 -34.32
N ILE A 489 -75.08 25.41 -34.81
CA ILE A 489 -74.42 24.22 -35.38
C ILE A 489 -73.65 24.60 -36.65
N LEU A 490 -74.26 25.39 -37.54
CA LEU A 490 -73.60 25.86 -38.77
C LEU A 490 -72.36 26.73 -38.50
N VAL A 491 -72.42 27.58 -37.47
CA VAL A 491 -71.27 28.41 -37.06
C VAL A 491 -70.18 27.56 -36.43
N GLU A 492 -70.52 26.56 -35.62
CA GLU A 492 -69.56 25.60 -35.07
C GLU A 492 -68.87 24.76 -36.16
N GLU A 493 -69.62 24.26 -37.15
CA GLU A 493 -69.04 23.54 -38.30
C GLU A 493 -68.09 24.43 -39.11
N TYR A 494 -68.46 25.68 -39.37
CA TYR A 494 -67.61 26.62 -40.11
C TYR A 494 -66.32 26.98 -39.35
N ILE A 495 -66.42 27.20 -38.03
CA ILE A 495 -65.25 27.48 -37.19
C ILE A 495 -64.35 26.25 -37.08
N ASN A 496 -64.90 25.04 -37.07
CA ASN A 496 -64.10 23.82 -37.03
C ASN A 496 -63.40 23.55 -38.37
N GLN A 497 -64.02 23.86 -39.52
CA GLN A 497 -63.33 23.81 -40.82
C GLN A 497 -62.15 24.79 -40.90
N LEU A 498 -62.29 26.00 -40.34
CA LEU A 498 -61.22 27.00 -40.28
C LEU A 498 -60.06 26.65 -39.33
N LYS A 499 -60.16 25.58 -38.53
CA LYS A 499 -59.08 25.11 -37.65
C LYS A 499 -58.25 23.97 -38.25
N GLU A 500 -58.75 23.31 -39.29
CA GLU A 500 -58.08 22.17 -39.93
C GLU A 500 -57.16 22.58 -41.11
N ASP A 501 -57.33 23.80 -41.65
CA ASP A 501 -56.36 24.49 -42.53
C ASP A 501 -55.44 25.41 -41.72
#